data_AF-A0A0F9E1F3-F1
#
_entry.id   AF-A0A0F9E1F3-F1
#
_cell.length_a   1.000
_cell.length_b   1.000
_cell.length_c   1.000
_cell.angle_alpha   90.00
_cell.angle_beta   90.00
_cell.angle_gamma   90.00
#
_symmetry.space_group_name_H-M   'P 1'
#
loop_
_entity.id
_entity.type
_entity.pdbx_description
1 polymer ?
#
loop_
_entity_poly.entity_id
_entity_poly.type
_entity_poly.pdbx_seq_one_letter_code
_entity_poly.pdbx_strand_id
1 'polypeptide(L)' 'MTDTDQEDHFVFLDELRESGVTNMYGAGSYLEEEFGLNRKKASTILGEWMRTFSDRHPARKDTPL' A
#
# COMPACT_ATOMS: atom_id res chain seq x y z
N MET A 1 4.23 13.19 -10.07
CA MET A 1 3.40 11.99 -9.85
C MET A 1 1.99 12.46 -10.05
N THR A 2 1.27 11.89 -11.00
CA THR A 2 -0.13 12.25 -11.20
C THR A 2 -0.97 11.59 -10.10
N ASP A 3 -2.15 12.12 -9.81
CA ASP A 3 -3.03 11.59 -8.76
C ASP A 3 -3.38 10.11 -9.05
N THR A 4 -3.61 9.79 -10.33
CA THR A 4 -3.89 8.43 -10.83
C THR A 4 -2.75 7.46 -10.54
N ASP A 5 -1.48 7.86 -10.72
CA ASP A 5 -0.34 6.98 -10.41
C ASP A 5 -0.32 6.59 -8.92
N GLN A 6 -0.78 7.47 -8.02
CA GLN A 6 -0.74 7.19 -6.58
C GLN A 6 -1.83 6.21 -6.16
N GLU A 7 -3.03 6.35 -6.73
CA GLU A 7 -4.15 5.44 -6.48
C GLU A 7 -3.81 4.00 -6.92
N ASP A 8 -3.21 3.82 -8.10
CA ASP A 8 -2.83 2.51 -8.61
C ASP A 8 -1.83 1.79 -7.68
N HIS A 9 -0.83 2.52 -7.18
CA HIS A 9 0.12 1.94 -6.21
C HIS A 9 -0.57 1.56 -4.90
N PHE A 10 -1.57 2.33 -4.46
CA PHE A 10 -2.25 2.06 -3.19
C PHE A 10 -3.18 0.85 -3.31
N VAL A 11 -3.92 0.73 -4.42
CA VAL A 11 -4.73 -0.45 -4.73
C VAL A 11 -3.86 -1.70 -4.75
N PHE A 12 -2.72 -1.66 -5.44
CA PHE A 12 -1.77 -2.77 -5.46
C PHE A 12 -1.29 -3.15 -4.05
N LEU A 13 -0.99 -2.17 -3.19
CA LEU A 13 -0.55 -2.44 -1.82
C LEU A 13 -1.66 -3.02 -0.94
N ASP A 14 -2.93 -2.64 -1.17
CA ASP A 14 -4.08 -3.22 -0.48
C ASP A 14 -4.25 -4.70 -0.88
N GLU A 15 -4.19 -5.02 -2.18
CA GLU A 15 -4.22 -6.39 -2.68
C GLU A 15 -3.03 -7.23 -2.16
N LEU A 16 -1.83 -6.65 -2.17
CA LEU A 16 -0.63 -7.31 -1.65
C LEU A 16 -0.76 -7.62 -0.16
N ARG A 17 -1.32 -6.68 0.63
CA ARG A 17 -1.60 -6.89 2.05
C ARG A 17 -2.60 -8.03 2.24
N GLU A 18 -3.70 -8.06 1.49
CA GLU A 18 -4.74 -9.09 1.57
C GLU A 18 -4.22 -10.47 1.16
N SER A 19 -3.29 -10.52 0.20
CA SER A 19 -2.67 -11.76 -0.25
C SER A 19 -1.86 -12.47 0.84
N GLY A 20 -1.31 -11.72 1.80
CA GLY A 20 -0.43 -12.24 2.85
C GLY A 20 0.93 -12.77 2.37
N VAL A 21 1.31 -12.57 1.10
CA VAL A 21 2.56 -13.07 0.51
C VAL A 21 3.80 -12.44 1.17
N THR A 22 3.68 -11.20 1.64
CA THR A 22 4.75 -10.49 2.36
C THR A 22 4.18 -9.66 3.50
N ASN A 23 5.02 -9.32 4.48
CA ASN A 23 4.67 -8.26 5.41
C ASN A 23 4.85 -6.89 4.75
N MET A 24 4.16 -5.87 5.26
CA MET A 24 4.20 -4.54 4.62
C MET A 24 5.54 -3.82 4.78
N TYR A 25 6.49 -4.32 5.58
CA TYR A 25 7.86 -3.78 5.60
C TYR A 25 8.68 -4.24 4.39
N GLY A 26 8.35 -5.40 3.80
CA GLY A 26 8.95 -5.93 2.58
C GLY A 26 8.24 -5.50 1.29
N ALA A 27 7.09 -4.84 1.38
CA ALA A 27 6.26 -4.46 0.22
C ALA A 27 6.93 -3.47 -0.74
N GLY A 28 7.99 -2.77 -0.30
CA GLY A 28 8.72 -1.82 -1.14
C GLY A 28 9.30 -2.48 -2.40
N SER A 29 9.86 -3.69 -2.27
CA SER A 29 10.44 -4.40 -3.43
C SER A 29 9.39 -4.76 -4.48
N TYR A 30 8.16 -5.04 -4.06
CA TYR A 30 7.05 -5.35 -4.98
C TYR A 30 6.63 -4.13 -5.80
N LEU A 31 6.66 -2.94 -5.19
CA LEU A 31 6.45 -1.67 -5.92
C LEU A 31 7.58 -1.37 -6.90
N GLU A 32 8.83 -1.71 -6.55
CA GLU A 32 9.98 -1.56 -7.45
C GLU A 32 9.81 -2.46 -8.68
N GLU A 33 9.42 -3.72 -8.47
CA GLU A 33 9.25 -4.72 -9.53
C GLU A 33 8.04 -4.44 -10.42
N GLU A 34 6.86 -4.17 -9.85
CA GLU A 34 5.61 -4.00 -10.59
C GLU A 34 5.59 -2.69 -11.40
N PHE A 35 6.08 -1.60 -10.81
CA PHE A 35 5.94 -0.25 -11.37
C PHE A 35 7.28 0.35 -11.84
N GLY A 36 8.37 -0.42 -11.83
CA GLY A 36 9.70 0.03 -12.25
C GLY A 36 10.25 1.18 -11.42
N LEU A 37 9.85 1.27 -10.15
CA LEU A 37 10.24 2.35 -9.26
C LEU A 37 11.64 2.13 -8.72
N ASN A 38 12.37 3.23 -8.48
CA ASN A 38 13.56 3.12 -7.65
C ASN A 38 13.17 2.97 -6.16
N ARG A 39 14.07 2.35 -5.40
CA ARG A 39 13.92 2.12 -3.95
C ARG A 39 13.44 3.34 -3.15
N LYS A 40 13.95 4.53 -3.46
CA LYS A 40 13.55 5.76 -2.74
C LYS A 40 12.07 6.07 -2.98
N LYS A 41 11.65 6.04 -4.24
CA LYS A 41 10.25 6.31 -4.63
C LYS A 41 9.30 5.24 -4.07
N ALA A 42 9.66 3.96 -4.19
CA ALA A 42 8.87 2.86 -3.60
C ALA A 42 8.72 3.00 -2.08
N SER A 43 9.81 3.35 -1.37
CA SER A 43 9.77 3.56 0.08
C SER A 43 8.90 4.76 0.48
N THR A 44 8.94 5.85 -0.30
CA THR A 44 8.07 7.02 -0.07
C THR A 44 6.60 6.65 -0.21
N ILE A 45 6.22 5.98 -1.30
CA ILE A 45 4.85 5.57 -1.59
C ILE A 45 4.34 4.60 -0.53
N LEU A 46 5.12 3.57 -0.21
CA LEU A 46 4.77 2.62 0.85
C LEU A 46 4.56 3.34 2.19
N GLY A 47 5.43 4.30 2.53
CA GLY A 47 5.30 5.09 3.75
C GLY A 47 4.03 5.94 3.77
N GLU A 48 3.66 6.55 2.64
CA GLU A 48 2.41 7.31 2.49
C GLU A 48 1.20 6.39 2.64
N TRP A 49 1.20 5.24 1.96
CA TRP A 49 0.17 4.23 2.06
C TRP A 49 -0.05 3.80 3.52
N MET A 50 1.03 3.48 4.26
CA MET A 50 0.94 3.07 5.67
C MET A 50 0.34 4.17 6.55
N ARG A 51 0.76 5.43 6.36
CA ARG A 51 0.28 6.57 7.17
C ARG A 51 -1.22 6.82 7.00
N THR A 52 -1.74 6.56 5.82
CA THR A 52 -3.13 6.90 5.44
C THR A 52 -4.03 5.66 5.35
N PHE A 53 -3.50 4.47 5.65
CA PHE A 53 -4.22 3.18 5.50
C PHE A 53 -5.51 3.15 6.31
N SER A 54 -5.47 3.54 7.59
CA SER A 54 -6.62 3.50 8.48
C SER A 54 -7.77 4.43 8.04
N ASP A 55 -7.45 5.54 7.39
CA ASP A 55 -8.45 6.50 6.90
C ASP A 55 -9.19 5.94 5.68
N ARG A 56 -8.48 5.18 4.82
CA ARG A 56 -9.07 4.47 3.68
C ARG A 56 -9.79 3.18 4.09
N HIS A 57 -9.33 2.54 5.16
CA HIS A 57 -9.85 1.25 5.65
C HIS A 57 -10.36 1.39 7.08
N PRO A 58 -11.47 2.11 7.29
CA PRO A 58 -12.05 2.23 8.61
C PRO A 58 -12.40 0.82 9.11
N ALA A 59 -11.89 0.46 10.29
CA ALA A 59 -12.30 -0.76 10.96
C ALA A 59 -13.83 -0.74 11.09
N ARG A 60 -14.52 -1.79 10.60
CA ARG A 60 -15.97 -1.92 10.79
C ARG A 60 -16.26 -1.78 12.29
N LYS A 61 -17.05 -0.78 12.68
CA LYS A 61 -17.41 -0.53 14.08
C LYS A 61 -18.51 -1.47 14.60
N ASP A 62 -18.91 -2.46 13.80
CA ASP A 62 -20.21 -3.14 13.98
C ASP A 62 -20.06 -4.66 14.14
N THR A 63 -19.25 -5.12 15.09
CA THR A 63 -19.38 -6.50 15.58
C THR A 63 -19.85 -6.45 17.03
N PRO A 64 -21.14 -6.71 17.32
CA PRO A 64 -21.59 -6.95 18.68
C PRO A 64 -20.89 -8.22 19.19
N LEU A 65 -20.30 -8.12 20.39
CA LEU A 65 -19.81 -9.28 21.16
C LEU A 65 -20.97 -10.20 21.54
#